data_AF-A0A9P0H6A7-F1
#
_entry.id   AF-A0A9P0H6A7-F1
#
_cell.length_a   1.000
_cell.length_b   1.000
_cell.length_c   1.000
_cell.angle_alpha   90.00
_cell.angle_beta   90.00
_cell.angle_gamma   90.00
#
_symmetry.space_group_name_H-M   'P 1'
#
loop_
_entity.id
_entity.type
_entity.pdbx_description
1 polymer ?
#
loop_
_entity_poly.entity_id
_entity_poly.type
_entity_poly.pdbx_seq_one_letter_code
_entity_poly.pdbx_strand_id
1 'polypeptide(L)'
;MEEPGHKNRAECDYKLPKQPDKVCDFDVLGPEWGECTKKNSYGFPSSSPCVLLKLNKIIGWVPDYYRNESELPSNMPEFLKNEFKKSYNLDQRMLNTVWVSCTPEGPADNETLGPIQYFPRPGFPGYYYPYMNQPGYLSPLVAVQFKRPPGI
;
A
#
# COMPACT_ATOMS: atom_id res chain seq x y z
N MET A 1 13.56 -12.94 -22.26
CA MET A 1 14.79 -12.17 -22.00
C MET A 1 14.67 -11.67 -20.57
N GLU A 2 15.48 -12.20 -19.65
CA GLU A 2 15.42 -11.84 -18.23
C GLU A 2 16.24 -10.57 -18.00
N GLU A 3 15.59 -9.51 -17.52
CA GLU A 3 16.24 -8.24 -17.19
C GLU A 3 17.22 -8.46 -16.01
N PRO A 4 18.46 -7.93 -16.07
CA PRO A 4 19.53 -8.21 -15.09
C PRO A 4 19.24 -7.77 -13.65
N GLY A 5 18.12 -7.09 -13.39
CA GLY A 5 17.64 -6.68 -12.06
C GLY A 5 16.88 -7.74 -11.25
N HIS A 6 16.47 -8.88 -11.85
CA HIS A 6 15.68 -9.91 -11.14
C HIS A 6 16.51 -10.84 -10.24
N LYS A 7 17.81 -11.01 -10.49
CA LYS A 7 18.64 -12.01 -9.80
C LYS A 7 18.78 -11.80 -8.28
N ASN A 8 18.54 -10.57 -7.78
CA ASN A 8 18.63 -10.25 -6.36
C ASN A 8 17.27 -10.15 -5.63
N ARG A 9 16.18 -10.50 -6.31
CA ARG A 9 14.83 -10.40 -5.75
C ARG A 9 14.31 -11.76 -5.29
N ALA A 10 13.45 -11.75 -4.27
CA ALA A 10 12.78 -12.92 -3.74
C ALA A 10 11.36 -12.55 -3.30
N GLU A 11 10.46 -13.53 -3.30
CA GLU A 11 9.13 -13.36 -2.71
C GLU A 11 9.25 -13.14 -1.19
N CYS A 12 8.48 -12.20 -0.68
CA CYS A 12 8.41 -11.88 0.74
C CYS A 12 6.95 -11.74 1.15
N ASP A 13 6.64 -12.19 2.37
CA ASP A 13 5.34 -11.94 2.98
C ASP A 13 5.49 -11.76 4.50
N TYR A 14 4.37 -11.66 5.22
CA TYR A 14 4.37 -11.47 6.68
C TYR A 14 4.88 -12.70 7.47
N LYS A 15 4.87 -13.88 6.85
CA LYS A 15 5.34 -15.17 7.39
C LYS A 15 6.75 -15.52 6.88
N LEU A 16 7.11 -15.04 5.71
CA LEU A 16 8.37 -15.25 5.01
C LEU A 16 9.19 -13.96 5.02
N PRO A 17 10.05 -13.76 6.04
CA PRO A 17 10.87 -12.58 6.13
C PRO A 17 11.90 -12.53 5.00
N LYS A 18 12.32 -11.29 4.66
CA LYS A 18 13.38 -11.02 3.69
C LYS A 18 14.66 -11.79 4.04
N GLN A 19 15.19 -12.56 3.08
CA GLN A 19 16.48 -13.23 3.24
C GLN A 19 17.62 -12.19 3.32
N PRO A 20 18.71 -12.43 4.07
CA PRO A 20 19.76 -11.44 4.34
C PRO A 20 20.36 -10.81 3.06
N ASP A 21 20.56 -11.62 2.03
CA ASP A 21 21.22 -11.19 0.79
C ASP A 21 20.25 -10.86 -0.36
N LYS A 22 18.94 -10.87 -0.12
CA LYS A 22 17.91 -10.61 -1.14
C LYS A 22 17.07 -9.39 -0.79
N VAL A 23 16.47 -8.80 -1.82
CA VAL A 23 15.39 -7.82 -1.67
C VAL A 23 14.05 -8.46 -1.96
N CYS A 24 13.00 -7.94 -1.33
CA CYS A 24 11.65 -8.34 -1.68
C CYS A 24 11.30 -7.86 -3.08
N ASP A 25 10.80 -8.77 -3.90
CA ASP A 25 10.19 -8.42 -5.17
C ASP A 25 8.87 -7.69 -4.93
N PHE A 26 8.43 -6.92 -5.91
CA PHE A 26 7.19 -6.16 -5.84
C PHE A 26 6.57 -6.12 -7.23
N ASP A 27 5.53 -6.92 -7.44
CA ASP A 27 4.82 -6.96 -8.71
C ASP A 27 3.63 -5.99 -8.69
N VAL A 28 3.56 -5.16 -9.74
CA VAL A 28 2.49 -4.17 -9.98
C VAL A 28 1.54 -4.61 -11.10
N LEU A 29 1.75 -5.80 -11.66
CA LEU A 29 0.98 -6.36 -12.77
C LEU A 29 -0.06 -7.38 -12.31
N GLY A 30 -0.08 -7.71 -11.02
CA GLY A 30 -1.00 -8.68 -10.45
C GLY A 30 -2.47 -8.22 -10.45
N PRO A 31 -3.42 -9.17 -10.41
CA PRO A 31 -4.86 -8.87 -10.41
C PRO A 31 -5.30 -8.03 -9.20
N GLU A 32 -4.55 -8.06 -8.10
CA GLU A 32 -4.78 -7.28 -6.88
C GLU A 32 -4.69 -5.76 -7.10
N TRP A 33 -4.16 -5.30 -8.24
CA TRP A 33 -4.08 -3.90 -8.62
C TRP A 33 -5.34 -3.37 -9.31
N GLY A 34 -6.27 -4.26 -9.69
CA GLY A 34 -7.54 -3.89 -10.32
C GLY A 34 -7.38 -2.92 -11.51
N GLU A 35 -8.06 -1.77 -11.43
CA GLU A 35 -8.01 -0.71 -12.46
C GLU A 35 -6.73 0.12 -12.43
N CYS A 36 -5.91 -0.01 -11.39
CA CYS A 36 -4.70 0.80 -11.18
C CYS A 36 -3.46 0.22 -11.88
N THR A 37 -3.64 -0.32 -13.08
CA THR A 37 -2.58 -0.91 -13.89
C THR A 37 -2.34 -0.12 -15.16
N LYS A 38 -1.16 -0.29 -15.77
CA LYS A 38 -0.83 0.31 -17.07
C LYS A 38 -1.82 -0.11 -18.17
N LYS A 39 -2.30 -1.36 -18.14
CA LYS A 39 -3.29 -1.90 -19.08
C LYS A 39 -4.60 -1.10 -19.05
N ASN A 40 -5.07 -0.76 -17.86
CA ASN A 40 -6.30 -0.01 -17.65
C ASN A 40 -6.08 1.51 -17.64
N SER A 41 -4.90 1.96 -18.10
CA SER A 41 -4.48 3.36 -18.09
C SER A 41 -4.73 4.02 -16.73
N TYR A 42 -4.45 3.29 -15.63
CA TYR A 42 -4.60 3.75 -14.25
C TYR A 42 -5.98 4.36 -13.93
N GLY A 43 -7.05 3.86 -14.54
CA GLY A 43 -8.43 4.31 -14.28
C GLY A 43 -8.78 5.70 -14.85
N PHE A 44 -7.88 6.36 -15.59
CA PHE A 44 -8.17 7.65 -16.22
C PHE A 44 -9.36 7.61 -17.20
N PRO A 45 -9.52 6.58 -18.07
CA PRO A 45 -10.62 6.55 -19.05
C PRO A 45 -12.02 6.50 -18.42
N SER A 46 -12.15 5.95 -17.20
CA SER A 46 -13.43 5.87 -16.47
C SER A 46 -13.65 7.05 -15.52
N SER A 47 -12.85 8.13 -15.64
CA SER A 47 -12.81 9.24 -14.69
C SER A 47 -12.67 8.78 -13.23
N SER A 48 -11.96 7.68 -13.02
CA SER A 48 -11.69 7.13 -11.69
C SER A 48 -10.19 6.92 -11.53
N PRO A 49 -9.39 8.01 -11.52
CA PRO A 49 -7.94 7.94 -11.60
C PRO A 49 -7.32 7.27 -10.38
N CYS A 50 -6.24 6.54 -10.61
CA CYS A 50 -5.39 5.98 -9.56
C CYS A 50 -4.13 6.84 -9.34
N VAL A 51 -3.91 7.24 -8.09
CA VAL A 51 -2.69 7.90 -7.64
C VAL A 51 -1.82 6.91 -6.89
N LEU A 52 -0.55 6.76 -7.30
CA LEU A 52 0.38 5.83 -6.66
C LEU A 52 1.16 6.54 -5.55
N LEU A 53 1.01 6.05 -4.33
CA LEU A 53 1.75 6.50 -3.17
C LEU A 53 3.02 5.64 -3.00
N LYS A 54 4.12 6.31 -2.66
CA LYS A 54 5.42 5.71 -2.37
C LYS A 54 6.04 6.45 -1.18
N LEU A 55 6.54 5.72 -0.19
CA LEU A 55 7.32 6.34 0.88
C LEU A 55 8.73 6.71 0.39
N ASN A 56 9.28 7.79 0.95
CA ASN A 56 10.66 8.17 0.71
C ASN A 56 11.62 7.11 1.25
N LYS A 57 12.71 6.87 0.52
CA LYS A 57 13.75 5.92 0.93
C LYS A 57 14.67 6.57 1.96
N ILE A 58 14.50 6.19 3.23
CA ILE A 58 15.37 6.61 4.33
C ILE A 58 16.18 5.39 4.79
N ILE A 59 17.51 5.50 4.74
CA ILE A 59 18.40 4.39 5.11
C ILE A 59 18.24 4.08 6.60
N GLY A 60 18.05 2.81 6.94
CA GLY A 60 17.92 2.33 8.31
C GLY A 60 16.61 2.69 9.01
N TRP A 61 15.66 3.36 8.33
CA TRP A 61 14.36 3.66 8.92
C TRP A 61 13.54 2.38 9.08
N VAL A 62 13.04 2.17 10.30
CA VAL A 62 12.17 1.06 10.69
C VAL A 62 10.85 1.66 11.18
N PRO A 63 9.70 1.25 10.61
CA PRO A 63 8.41 1.73 11.10
C PRO A 63 8.10 1.19 12.49
N ASP A 64 7.40 1.98 13.29
CA ASP A 64 6.74 1.52 14.51
C ASP A 64 5.28 1.19 14.18
N TYR A 65 4.79 0.04 14.64
CA TYR A 65 3.50 -0.52 14.23
C TYR A 65 2.51 -0.59 15.39
N TYR A 66 1.24 -0.35 15.09
CA TYR A 66 0.15 -0.58 16.04
C TYR A 66 -0.06 -2.07 16.29
N ARG A 67 -0.07 -2.50 17.55
CA ARG A 67 -0.22 -3.92 17.94
C ARG A 67 -1.64 -4.31 18.31
N ASN A 68 -2.48 -3.35 18.65
CA ASN A 68 -3.85 -3.57 19.10
C ASN A 68 -4.71 -2.31 18.87
N GLU A 69 -6.03 -2.45 19.09
CA GLU A 69 -7.00 -1.37 18.90
C GLU A 69 -6.79 -0.18 19.84
N SER A 70 -6.22 -0.39 21.02
CA SER A 70 -5.99 0.67 22.01
C SER A 70 -4.86 1.61 21.61
N GLU A 71 -3.98 1.19 20.72
CA GLU A 71 -2.88 2.01 20.16
C GLU A 71 -3.33 2.82 18.93
N LEU A 72 -4.53 2.57 18.39
CA LEU A 72 -5.01 3.26 17.21
C LEU A 72 -5.32 4.73 17.51
N PRO A 73 -4.90 5.67 16.65
CA PRO A 73 -5.16 7.07 16.88
C PRO A 73 -6.65 7.39 16.68
N SER A 74 -7.16 8.37 17.41
CA SER A 74 -8.59 8.72 17.42
C SER A 74 -9.10 9.17 16.05
N ASN A 75 -8.23 9.79 15.24
CA ASN A 75 -8.51 10.24 13.88
C ASN A 75 -8.40 9.14 12.81
N MET A 76 -8.08 7.89 13.17
CA MET A 76 -8.10 6.79 12.20
C MET A 76 -9.54 6.56 11.70
N PRO A 77 -9.79 6.58 10.38
CA PRO A 77 -11.13 6.37 9.85
C PRO A 77 -11.67 4.96 10.13
N GLU A 78 -13.00 4.85 10.26
CA GLU A 78 -13.66 3.58 10.63
C GLU A 78 -13.39 2.46 9.62
N PHE A 79 -13.32 2.77 8.31
CA PHE A 79 -12.99 1.77 7.30
C PHE A 79 -11.60 1.16 7.55
N LEU A 80 -10.63 1.99 7.96
CA LEU A 80 -9.25 1.56 8.18
C LEU A 80 -9.13 0.78 9.50
N LYS A 81 -9.90 1.16 10.54
CA LYS A 81 -10.03 0.36 11.77
C LYS A 81 -10.59 -1.03 11.48
N ASN A 82 -11.57 -1.12 10.58
CA ASN A 82 -12.14 -2.41 10.16
C ASN A 82 -11.12 -3.26 9.39
N GLU A 83 -10.33 -2.66 8.49
CA GLU A 83 -9.23 -3.36 7.81
C GLU A 83 -8.11 -3.81 8.77
N PHE A 84 -7.82 -3.02 9.79
CA PHE A 84 -6.91 -3.37 10.88
C PHE A 84 -7.43 -4.60 11.64
N LYS A 85 -8.70 -4.57 12.09
CA LYS A 85 -9.37 -5.70 12.78
C LYS A 85 -9.39 -6.97 11.94
N LYS A 86 -9.75 -6.85 10.65
CA LYS A 86 -9.72 -7.97 9.71
C LYS A 86 -8.31 -8.56 9.62
N SER A 87 -7.29 -7.71 9.47
CA SER A 87 -5.90 -8.16 9.40
C SER A 87 -5.45 -8.84 10.69
N TYR A 88 -5.82 -8.29 11.86
CA TYR A 88 -5.54 -8.89 13.17
C TYR A 88 -6.14 -10.29 13.31
N ASN A 89 -7.41 -10.46 12.90
CA ASN A 89 -8.13 -11.73 12.98
C ASN A 89 -7.59 -12.79 12.00
N LEU A 90 -7.02 -12.36 10.86
CA LEU A 90 -6.42 -13.26 9.88
C LEU A 90 -5.02 -13.71 10.30
N ASP A 91 -4.14 -12.76 10.62
CA ASP A 91 -2.80 -13.01 11.12
C ASP A 91 -2.25 -11.73 11.77
N GLN A 92 -1.96 -11.77 13.06
CA GLN A 92 -1.45 -10.62 13.82
C GLN A 92 -0.20 -9.98 13.20
N ARG A 93 0.62 -10.74 12.47
CA ARG A 93 1.81 -10.19 11.77
C ARG A 93 1.44 -9.20 10.67
N MET A 94 0.23 -9.29 10.11
CA MET A 94 -0.28 -8.32 9.13
C MET A 94 -0.46 -6.92 9.70
N LEU A 95 -0.45 -6.78 11.04
CA LEU A 95 -0.42 -5.48 11.70
C LEU A 95 0.91 -4.75 11.54
N ASN A 96 1.99 -5.45 11.17
CA ASN A 96 3.29 -4.87 10.81
C ASN A 96 3.19 -4.18 9.44
N THR A 97 2.34 -3.16 9.35
CA THR A 97 1.97 -2.43 8.15
C THR A 97 1.94 -0.95 8.49
N VAL A 98 2.53 -0.14 7.62
CA VAL A 98 2.33 1.32 7.66
C VAL A 98 1.00 1.62 6.99
N TRP A 99 -0.04 1.83 7.80
CA TRP A 99 -1.41 2.04 7.33
C TRP A 99 -1.59 3.40 6.67
N VAL A 100 -2.44 3.45 5.63
CA VAL A 100 -2.68 4.66 4.84
C VAL A 100 -4.18 4.91 4.73
N SER A 101 -4.60 6.14 5.01
CA SER A 101 -5.91 6.67 4.66
C SER A 101 -5.78 8.07 4.07
N CYS A 102 -6.53 8.31 3.00
CA CYS A 102 -6.78 9.62 2.42
C CYS A 102 -8.14 10.12 2.88
N THR A 103 -8.21 11.42 3.19
CA THR A 103 -9.43 12.14 3.49
C THR A 103 -9.43 13.45 2.70
N PRO A 104 -10.62 14.00 2.40
CA PRO A 104 -10.74 15.36 1.87
C PRO A 104 -10.01 16.38 2.75
N GLU A 105 -9.43 17.43 2.15
CA GLU A 105 -8.74 18.49 2.90
C GLU A 105 -9.74 19.48 3.49
N GLY A 106 -10.79 19.82 2.72
CA GLY A 106 -11.84 20.74 3.16
C GLY A 106 -13.24 20.43 2.64
N PRO A 107 -14.24 21.25 3.01
CA PRO A 107 -15.63 21.03 2.63
C PRO A 107 -15.89 21.04 1.12
N ALA A 108 -15.14 21.82 0.34
CA ALA A 108 -15.26 21.87 -1.11
C ALA A 108 -14.88 20.54 -1.80
N ASP A 109 -14.00 19.77 -1.17
CA ASP A 109 -13.59 18.45 -1.67
C ASP A 109 -14.64 17.39 -1.36
N ASN A 110 -15.40 17.53 -0.26
CA ASN A 110 -16.43 16.56 0.13
C ASN A 110 -17.54 16.43 -0.92
N GLU A 111 -17.81 17.49 -1.68
CA GLU A 111 -18.87 17.51 -2.69
C GLU A 111 -18.40 16.94 -4.04
N THR A 112 -17.08 16.86 -4.26
CA THR A 112 -16.49 16.45 -5.55
C THR A 112 -15.75 15.12 -5.47
N LEU A 113 -15.37 14.67 -4.28
CA LEU A 113 -14.62 13.44 -4.07
C LEU A 113 -15.57 12.26 -3.88
N GLY A 114 -15.52 11.31 -4.82
CA GLY A 114 -16.28 10.07 -4.72
C GLY A 114 -15.57 9.03 -3.82
N PRO A 115 -16.11 7.80 -3.76
CA PRO A 115 -15.54 6.75 -2.92
C PRO A 115 -14.05 6.50 -3.21
N ILE A 116 -13.24 6.37 -2.15
CA ILE A 116 -11.82 6.04 -2.27
C ILE A 116 -11.62 4.53 -2.13
N GLN A 117 -10.86 3.93 -3.04
CA GLN A 117 -10.45 2.53 -2.98
C GLN A 117 -8.92 2.42 -2.98
N TYR A 118 -8.38 1.44 -2.26
CA TYR A 118 -6.95 1.21 -2.14
C TYR A 118 -6.58 -0.13 -2.78
N PHE A 119 -5.45 -0.16 -3.48
CA PHE A 119 -4.89 -1.38 -4.05
C PHE A 119 -3.39 -1.53 -3.74
N PRO A 120 -2.90 -2.76 -3.52
CA PRO A 120 -3.72 -3.95 -3.25
C PRO A 120 -4.39 -3.90 -1.86
N ARG A 121 -3.90 -3.00 -0.98
CA ARG A 121 -4.40 -2.81 0.38
C ARG A 121 -4.08 -1.39 0.87
N PRO A 122 -4.74 -0.88 1.93
CA PRO A 122 -4.54 0.48 2.44
C PRO A 122 -3.29 0.59 3.34
N GLY A 123 -2.10 0.27 2.80
CA GLY A 123 -0.85 0.41 3.54
C GLY A 123 0.36 -0.30 2.94
N PHE A 124 1.52 0.00 3.51
CA PHE A 124 2.81 -0.57 3.10
C PHE A 124 3.22 -1.70 4.07
N PRO A 125 3.35 -2.94 3.60
CA PRO A 125 3.81 -4.04 4.43
C PRO A 125 5.22 -3.82 5.00
N GLY A 126 5.41 -4.22 6.25
CA GLY A 126 6.64 -3.97 7.00
C GLY A 126 7.86 -4.73 6.49
N TYR A 127 7.66 -5.88 5.83
CA TYR A 127 8.76 -6.72 5.33
C TYR A 127 9.58 -6.08 4.19
N TYR A 128 9.14 -4.94 3.65
CA TYR A 128 9.95 -4.12 2.73
C TYR A 128 10.94 -3.18 3.44
N TYR A 129 10.92 -3.11 4.78
CA TYR A 129 11.76 -2.24 5.58
C TYR A 129 12.66 -3.05 6.53
N PRO A 130 13.83 -2.52 6.93
CA PRO A 130 14.40 -1.23 6.52
C PRO A 130 14.99 -1.27 5.10
N TYR A 131 15.05 -0.08 4.50
CA TYR A 131 15.88 0.18 3.33
C TYR A 131 17.33 0.40 3.75
N MET A 132 18.29 -0.30 3.15
CA MET A 132 19.72 -0.27 3.49
C MET A 132 20.59 0.06 2.26
N ASN A 133 20.02 0.73 1.25
CA ASN A 133 20.69 1.01 -0.02
C ASN A 133 21.15 -0.23 -0.80
N GLN A 134 20.43 -1.34 -0.62
CA GLN A 134 20.75 -2.60 -1.26
C GLN A 134 20.36 -2.61 -2.76
N PRO A 135 21.22 -3.11 -3.67
CA PRO A 135 20.93 -3.14 -5.10
C PRO A 135 19.67 -3.94 -5.45
N GLY A 136 18.87 -3.41 -6.37
CA GLY A 136 17.64 -4.04 -6.85
C GLY A 136 16.40 -3.79 -5.99
N TYR A 137 16.54 -3.09 -4.86
CA TYR A 137 15.42 -2.76 -3.96
C TYR A 137 14.29 -1.99 -4.66
N LEU A 138 13.08 -2.54 -4.56
CA LEU A 138 11.84 -1.91 -4.98
C LEU A 138 11.13 -1.33 -3.76
N SER A 139 10.74 -0.06 -3.85
CA SER A 139 9.85 0.53 -2.86
C SER A 139 8.44 0.00 -3.10
N PRO A 140 7.73 -0.46 -2.05
CA PRO A 140 6.33 -0.83 -2.19
C PRO A 140 5.50 0.39 -2.57
N LEU A 141 4.45 0.15 -3.34
CA LEU A 141 3.49 1.15 -3.78
C LEU A 141 2.10 0.83 -3.24
N VAL A 142 1.30 1.87 -3.02
CA VAL A 142 -0.14 1.75 -2.77
C VAL A 142 -0.85 2.60 -3.81
N ALA A 143 -1.79 2.03 -4.56
CA ALA A 143 -2.64 2.80 -5.44
C ALA A 143 -3.88 3.27 -4.67
N VAL A 144 -4.19 4.56 -4.80
CA VAL A 144 -5.41 5.18 -4.29
C VAL A 144 -6.26 5.55 -5.49
N GLN A 145 -7.37 4.86 -5.66
CA GLN A 145 -8.34 5.14 -6.72
C GLN A 145 -9.44 6.04 -6.17
N PHE A 146 -9.60 7.20 -6.81
CA PHE A 146 -10.71 8.11 -6.54
C PHE A 146 -11.83 7.76 -7.52
N LYS A 147 -12.90 7.11 -7.04
CA LYS A 147 -14.04 6.77 -7.90
C LYS A 147 -14.86 8.02 -8.21
N ARG A 148 -15.54 8.01 -9.35
CA ARG A 148 -16.53 9.05 -9.67
C ARG A 148 -17.60 9.14 -8.56
N PRO A 149 -17.98 10.34 -8.09
CA PRO A 149 -19.10 10.51 -7.18
C PRO A 149 -20.41 9.94 -7.78
N PRO A 150 -21.24 9.24 -7.00
CA PRO A 150 -22.56 8.84 -7.48
C PRO A 150 -23.45 10.09 -7.67
N GLY A 151 -23.87 10.38 -8.90
CA GLY A 151 -24.83 11.45 -9.19
C GLY A 151 -24.39 12.53 -10.19
N ILE A 152 -23.24 12.38 -10.85
CA ILE A 152 -22.81 13.19 -12.01
C ILE A 152 -22.68 12.28 -13.23
#